data_AF-A0A3D1BCQ5-F1
#
_entry.id   AF-A0A3D1BCQ5-F1
#
_cell.length_a   1.000
_cell.length_b   1.000
_cell.length_c   1.000
_cell.angle_alpha   90.00
_cell.angle_beta   90.00
_cell.angle_gamma   90.00
#
_symmetry.space_group_name_H-M   'P 1'
#
loop_
_entity.id
_entity.type
_entity.pdbx_description
1 polymer ?
#
loop_
_entity_poly.entity_id
_entity_poly.type
_entity_poly.pdbx_seq_one_letter_code
_entity_poly.pdbx_strand_id
1 'polypeptide(L)' 'RNLVFPFMLLSSLWKARRLLKRHRPQVVVGVGGFASGPLLDQAVRLGLPTLIQEQNSFPGVTNR' A
#
# COMPACT_ATOMS: atom_id res chain seq x y z
N ARG A 1 -17.39 16.29 -3.96
CA ARG A 1 -16.15 15.77 -4.60
C ARG A 1 -15.00 16.09 -3.66
N ASN A 2 -14.40 15.10 -2.98
CA ASN A 2 -13.38 15.35 -1.93
C ASN A 2 -12.05 15.79 -2.56
N LEU A 3 -11.86 17.10 -2.73
CA LEU A 3 -10.63 17.69 -3.27
C LEU A 3 -9.40 17.45 -2.37
N VAL A 4 -9.62 17.09 -1.10
CA VAL A 4 -8.57 16.76 -0.12
C VAL A 4 -7.99 15.35 -0.38
N PHE A 5 -8.75 14.48 -1.04
CA PHE A 5 -8.37 13.07 -1.23
C PHE A 5 -7.06 12.89 -2.02
N PRO A 6 -6.82 13.57 -3.15
CA PRO A 6 -5.54 13.49 -3.86
C PRO A 6 -4.33 13.90 -3.00
N PHE A 7 -4.48 14.95 -2.18
CA PHE A 7 -3.41 15.40 -1.28
C PHE A 7 -3.12 14.38 -0.17
N MET A 8 -4.16 13.80 0.43
CA MET A 8 -4.01 12.74 1.43
C MET A 8 -3.34 11.50 0.82
N LEU A 9 -3.73 11.11 -0.39
CA LEU A 9 -3.15 9.97 -1.10
C LEU A 9 -1.66 10.19 -1.37
N LEU A 10 -1.28 11.36 -1.90
CA LEU A 10 0.13 11.71 -2.14
C LEU A 10 0.95 11.69 -0.84
N SER A 11 0.42 12.26 0.25
CA SER A 11 1.05 12.19 1.57
C SER A 11 1.23 10.74 2.04
N SER A 12 0.22 9.89 1.87
CA SER A 12 0.28 8.46 2.25
C SER A 12 1.32 7.69 1.45
N LEU A 13 1.41 7.91 0.13
CA LEU A 13 2.44 7.32 -0.72
C LEU A 13 3.84 7.74 -0.27
N TRP A 14 4.04 9.01 0.06
CA TRP A 14 5.35 9.50 0.51
C TRP A 14 5.76 8.92 1.87
N LYS A 15 4.81 8.84 2.81
CA LYS A 15 5.02 8.18 4.11
C LYS A 15 5.35 6.70 3.95
N ALA A 16 4.61 5.97 3.13
CA ALA A 16 4.87 4.56 2.82
C ALA A 16 6.28 4.35 2.25
N ARG A 17 6.67 5.13 1.24
CA ARG A 17 8.00 5.05 0.64
C ARG A 17 9.11 5.30 1.66
N ARG A 18 8.93 6.27 2.56
CA ARG A 18 9.87 6.55 3.65
C ARG A 18 9.98 5.38 4.62
N LEU A 19 8.85 4.77 4.99
CA LEU A 19 8.79 3.63 5.90
C LEU A 19 9.56 2.43 5.31
N LEU A 20 9.30 2.10 4.05
CA LEU A 20 9.97 1.01 3.34
C LEU A 20 11.48 1.24 3.23
N LYS A 21 11.90 2.46 2.88
CA LYS A 21 13.34 2.80 2.82
C LYS A 21 14.03 2.78 4.19
N ARG A 22 13.32 3.14 5.26
CA ARG A 22 13.86 3.14 6.63
C ARG A 22 14.05 1.73 7.15
N HIS A 23 13.04 0.88 6.97
CA HIS A 23 13.05 -0.48 7.53
C HIS A 23 13.74 -1.51 6.63
N ARG A 24 13.90 -1.22 5.33
CA ARG A 24 14.51 -2.12 4.33
C ARG A 24 13.99 -3.57 4.45
N PRO A 25 12.66 -3.77 4.41
CA PRO A 25 12.10 -5.10 4.57
C PRO A 25 12.52 -5.99 3.39
N GLN A 26 12.63 -7.29 3.64
CA GLN A 26 12.95 -8.30 2.61
C GLN A 26 11.69 -8.76 1.86
N VAL A 27 10.53 -8.65 2.50
CA VAL A 27 9.21 -8.99 1.94
C VAL A 27 8.16 -8.09 2.58
N VAL A 28 7.09 -7.81 1.85
CA VAL A 28 5.94 -7.04 2.34
C VAL A 28 4.66 -7.87 2.13
N VAL A 29 3.84 -8.00 3.17
CA VAL A 29 2.57 -8.71 3.11
C VAL A 29 1.44 -7.73 3.42
N GLY A 30 0.48 -7.60 2.50
CA GLY A 30 -0.70 -6.78 2.71
C GLY A 30 -1.93 -7.64 2.94
N VAL A 31 -2.67 -7.36 4.00
CA VAL A 31 -3.85 -8.13 4.43
C VAL A 31 -5.18 -7.46 4.01
N GLY A 32 -5.15 -6.62 2.97
CA GLY A 32 -6.28 -5.81 2.54
C GLY A 32 -6.47 -4.50 3.33
N GLY A 33 -7.57 -3.79 3.05
CA GLY A 33 -7.92 -2.51 3.69
C GLY A 33 -7.30 -1.26 3.05
N PHE A 34 -7.95 -0.11 3.19
CA PHE A 34 -7.59 1.15 2.52
C PHE A 34 -6.14 1.64 2.79
N ALA A 35 -5.58 1.29 3.96
CA ALA A 35 -4.22 1.67 4.33
C ALA A 35 -3.14 0.84 3.63
N SER A 36 -3.44 -0.41 3.21
CA SER A 36 -2.44 -1.30 2.61
C SER A 36 -2.12 -0.92 1.16
N GLY A 37 -3.07 -0.30 0.43
CA GLY A 37 -2.88 0.11 -0.96
C GLY A 37 -1.64 0.98 -1.21
N PRO A 38 -1.51 2.17 -0.58
CA PRO A 38 -0.33 3.03 -0.78
C PRO A 38 1.00 2.38 -0.35
N LEU A 39 0.97 1.49 0.64
CA LEU A 39 2.17 0.82 1.13
C LEU A 39 2.62 -0.29 0.18
N LEU A 40 1.68 -1.11 -0.31
CA LEU A 40 1.94 -2.12 -1.32
C LEU A 40 2.36 -1.51 -2.66
N ASP A 41 1.70 -0.44 -3.13
CA ASP A 41 2.10 0.27 -4.36
C ASP A 41 3.58 0.72 -4.26
N GLN A 42 3.97 1.33 -3.15
CA GLN A 42 5.36 1.76 -2.98
C GLN A 42 6.33 0.59 -2.81
N ALA A 43 5.91 -0.52 -2.20
CA ALA A 43 6.74 -1.71 -2.08
C ALA A 43 7.04 -2.34 -3.45
N VAL A 44 6.02 -2.49 -4.29
CA VAL A 44 6.16 -2.96 -5.68
C VAL A 44 7.08 -2.03 -6.47
N ARG A 45 6.89 -0.71 -6.38
CA ARG A 45 7.74 0.29 -7.07
C ARG A 45 9.19 0.30 -6.59
N LEU A 46 9.46 -0.20 -5.38
CA LEU A 46 10.82 -0.34 -4.84
C LEU A 46 11.44 -1.70 -5.18
N GLY A 47 10.75 -2.56 -5.93
CA GLY A 47 11.22 -3.91 -6.29
C GLY A 47 11.23 -4.88 -5.11
N LEU A 48 10.45 -4.59 -4.06
CA LEU A 48 10.36 -5.48 -2.91
C LEU A 48 9.41 -6.65 -3.21
N PRO A 49 9.77 -7.89 -2.84
CA PRO A 49 8.83 -9.01 -2.88
C PRO A 49 7.57 -8.68 -2.09
N THR A 50 6.40 -8.80 -2.72
CA THR A 50 5.11 -8.42 -2.14
C THR A 50 4.09 -9.54 -2.26
N LEU A 51 3.33 -9.78 -1.19
CA LEU A 51 2.19 -10.68 -1.17
C LEU A 51 0.92 -9.93 -0.74
N ILE A 52 -0.21 -10.31 -1.32
CA ILE A 52 -1.53 -9.84 -0.93
C ILE A 52 -2.31 -11.03 -0.37
N GLN A 53 -2.85 -10.87 0.83
CA GLN A 53 -3.79 -11.79 1.46
C GLN A 53 -5.17 -11.13 1.45
N GLU A 54 -6.07 -11.64 0.63
CA GLU A 54 -7.48 -11.29 0.65
C GLU A 54 -8.24 -12.37 1.43
N GLN A 55 -8.81 -11.97 2.56
CA GLN A 55 -9.58 -12.88 3.43
C GLN A 55 -11.03 -13.02 2.97
N ASN A 56 -11.52 -12.07 2.18
CA ASN A 56 -12.92 -12.01 1.79
C ASN A 56 -13.17 -12.82 0.51
N SER A 57 -14.34 -13.48 0.44
CA SER A 57 -14.80 -14.20 -0.75
C SER A 57 -15.03 -13.28 -1.95
N PHE A 58 -15.15 -11.97 -1.72
CA PHE A 58 -15.19 -10.92 -2.74
C PHE A 58 -14.05 -9.94 -2.49
N PRO A 59 -13.14 -9.72 -3.47
CA PRO A 59 -12.01 -8.82 -3.27
C PRO A 59 -12.50 -7.38 -3.09
N GLY A 60 -11.98 -6.71 -2.06
CA GLY A 60 -12.21 -5.28 -1.87
C GLY A 60 -11.57 -4.45 -3.01
N VAL A 61 -11.99 -3.20 -3.19
CA VAL A 61 -11.47 -2.29 -4.26
C VAL A 61 -9.95 -2.11 -4.18
N THR A 62 -9.34 -2.38 -3.03
CA THR A 62 -7.89 -2.29 -2.79
C THR A 62 -7.11 -3.55 -3.21
N ASN A 63 -7.79 -4.69 -3.38
CA ASN A 63 -7.20 -6.00 -3.71
C ASN A 63 -7.61 -6.51 -5.11
N ARG A 64 -8.30 -5.70 -5.90
CA ARG A 64 -8.51 -5.90 -7.34
C ARG A 64 -7.50 -5.06 -8.11
#